data_AF-A0A8K0GI84-F1
#
_entry.id   AF-A0A8K0GI84-F1
#
_cell.length_a   1.000
_cell.length_b   1.000
_cell.length_c   1.000
_cell.angle_alpha   90.00
_cell.angle_beta   90.00
_cell.angle_gamma   90.00
#
_symmetry.space_group_name_H-M   'P 1'
#
loop_
_entity.id
_entity.type
_entity.pdbx_description
1 polymer ?
#
loop_
_entity_poly.entity_id
_entity_poly.type
_entity_poly.pdbx_seq_one_letter_code
_entity_poly.pdbx_strand_id
1 'polypeptide(L)'
;MSVWKKTSKLNQKTHRERHQPEDRKHLGLLEKHKDYVKRATDYNEKKETLRLLQKRALNKNPDEFYYHMINSKIDKGRHHERETEQEDTPEQIQLMRTQDLKYINLKRTQESKKIERLQAQLHLSSVNHQVKNKHIYFPKNHEKVDQKNGAQDLEFLANVELPDVDVEALKEVSKKRKHMYIELGKRVKREKELSVIQQKIQIKKHLENKKNTLKPTRVKKGYKDSAPVYKWKYERKR
;
A
#
# COMPACT_ATOMS: atom_id res chain seq x y z
N MET A 1 7.69 12.75 66.36
CA MET A 1 7.53 14.22 66.32
C MET A 1 7.23 14.68 64.89
N SER A 2 5.96 14.86 64.54
CA SER A 2 5.52 15.19 63.17
C SER A 2 4.50 16.33 63.08
N VAL A 3 4.22 17.01 64.19
CA VAL A 3 3.13 18.01 64.26
C VAL A 3 3.55 19.38 63.67
N TRP A 4 4.85 19.69 63.60
CA TRP A 4 5.36 21.01 63.19
C TRP A 4 6.06 21.00 61.81
N LYS A 5 5.94 19.91 61.04
CA LYS A 5 6.52 19.83 59.67
C LYS A 5 5.85 20.78 58.68
N LYS A 6 4.58 21.14 58.91
CA LYS A 6 3.82 22.04 58.03
C LYS A 6 4.24 23.51 58.23
N THR A 7 4.47 23.91 59.48
CA THR A 7 4.94 25.26 59.83
C THR A 7 6.39 25.49 59.41
N SER A 8 7.28 24.49 59.53
CA SER A 8 8.66 24.63 59.06
C SER A 8 8.79 24.70 57.53
N LYS A 9 7.92 23.99 56.79
CA LYS A 9 7.87 24.04 55.31
C LYS A 9 7.40 25.40 54.77
N LEU A 10 6.55 26.12 55.51
CA LEU A 10 6.11 27.48 55.11
C LEU A 10 7.27 28.48 55.06
N ASN A 11 8.31 28.28 55.88
CA ASN A 11 9.50 29.14 55.91
C ASN A 11 10.63 28.68 54.96
N GLN A 12 10.49 27.52 54.30
CA GLN A 12 11.49 27.02 53.36
C GLN A 12 11.24 27.58 51.96
N LYS A 13 12.18 28.38 51.45
CA LYS A 13 12.13 28.88 50.07
C LYS A 13 12.37 27.73 49.09
N THR A 14 11.59 27.67 48.02
CA THR A 14 11.81 26.75 46.92
C THR A 14 12.93 27.27 46.02
N HIS A 15 14.07 26.55 45.98
CA HIS A 15 15.17 26.88 45.09
C HIS A 15 14.89 26.31 43.70
N ARG A 16 14.83 27.18 42.68
CA ARG A 16 14.63 26.79 41.28
C ARG A 16 15.98 26.54 40.60
N GLU A 17 16.03 25.54 39.72
CA GLU A 17 17.21 25.25 38.93
C GLU A 17 17.35 26.23 37.76
N ARG A 18 18.59 26.57 37.39
CA ARG A 18 18.90 27.46 36.26
C ARG A 18 18.92 26.70 34.93
N HIS A 19 18.47 27.35 33.87
CA HIS A 19 18.53 26.86 32.49
C HIS A 19 19.95 26.94 31.88
N GLN A 20 20.14 26.34 30.70
CA GLN A 20 21.37 26.48 29.90
C GLN A 20 21.48 27.92 29.36
N PRO A 21 22.67 28.56 29.34
CA PRO A 21 22.85 29.87 28.71
C PRO A 21 22.49 29.85 27.22
N GLU A 22 21.88 30.93 26.73
CA GLU A 22 21.36 31.00 25.34
C GLU A 22 22.45 30.74 24.29
N ASP A 23 23.66 31.29 24.48
CA ASP A 23 24.80 31.06 23.57
C ASP A 23 25.17 29.57 23.42
N ARG A 24 24.92 28.76 24.46
CA ARG A 24 25.25 27.33 24.52
C ARG A 24 24.04 26.41 24.41
N LYS A 25 22.89 26.97 24.03
CA LYS A 25 21.64 26.21 23.87
C LYS A 25 21.73 25.15 22.76
N HIS A 26 22.61 25.35 21.78
CA HIS A 26 22.91 24.39 20.72
C HIS A 26 23.50 23.05 21.24
N LEU A 27 24.11 23.03 22.44
CA LEU A 27 24.65 21.82 23.07
C LEU A 27 23.57 20.97 23.77
N GLY A 28 22.32 21.44 23.80
CA GLY A 28 21.23 20.78 24.49
C GLY A 28 21.08 21.20 25.95
N LEU A 29 20.45 20.34 26.74
CA LEU A 29 20.10 20.63 28.13
C LEU A 29 21.34 20.63 29.04
N LEU A 30 21.44 21.62 29.94
CA LEU A 30 22.49 21.66 30.95
C LEU A 30 22.23 20.63 32.04
N GLU A 31 22.95 19.52 31.96
CA GLU A 31 22.88 18.44 32.94
C GLU A 31 23.20 18.94 34.36
N LYS A 32 22.39 18.48 35.32
CA LYS A 32 22.59 18.76 36.75
C LYS A 32 23.09 17.50 37.46
N HIS A 33 23.40 17.63 38.75
CA HIS A 33 23.89 16.52 39.55
C HIS A 33 22.96 15.29 39.49
N LYS A 34 21.64 15.49 39.52
CA LYS A 34 20.64 14.40 39.37
C LYS A 34 20.77 13.65 38.04
N ASP A 35 21.10 14.36 36.96
CA ASP A 35 21.25 13.78 35.62
C ASP A 35 22.61 13.06 35.50
N TYR A 36 23.66 13.67 36.06
CA TYR A 36 24.97 13.04 36.20
C TYR A 36 24.90 11.72 36.96
N VAL A 37 24.20 11.69 38.10
CA VAL A 37 24.04 10.45 38.89
C VAL A 37 23.37 9.37 38.04
N LYS A 38 22.27 9.69 37.34
CA LYS A 38 21.60 8.72 36.44
C LYS A 38 22.51 8.22 35.32
N ARG A 39 23.30 9.11 34.71
CA ARG A 39 24.26 8.72 33.67
C ARG A 39 25.38 7.84 34.23
N ALA A 40 25.91 8.18 35.41
CA ALA A 40 26.97 7.43 36.06
C ALA A 40 26.49 6.03 36.48
N THR A 41 25.26 5.91 37.00
CA THR A 41 24.67 4.62 37.34
C THR A 41 24.47 3.76 36.08
N ASP A 42 23.89 4.29 35.01
CA ASP A 42 23.72 3.56 33.73
C ASP A 42 25.06 3.12 33.13
N TYR A 43 26.07 3.99 33.13
CA TYR A 43 27.40 3.66 32.66
C TYR A 43 28.04 2.55 33.48
N ASN A 44 27.94 2.62 34.81
CA ASN A 44 28.50 1.60 35.69
C ASN A 44 27.77 0.26 35.53
N GLU A 45 26.45 0.25 35.38
CA GLU A 45 25.67 -0.97 35.08
C GLU A 45 26.12 -1.62 33.75
N LYS A 46 26.27 -0.83 32.69
CA LYS A 46 26.79 -1.30 31.40
C LYS A 46 28.23 -1.82 31.51
N LYS A 47 29.06 -1.16 32.31
CA LYS A 47 30.44 -1.58 32.55
C LYS A 47 30.51 -2.90 33.30
N GLU A 48 29.70 -3.09 34.34
CA GLU A 48 29.65 -4.34 35.10
C GLU A 48 29.09 -5.50 34.26
N THR A 49 28.03 -5.26 33.47
CA THR A 49 27.49 -6.27 32.54
C THR A 49 28.52 -6.69 31.48
N LEU A 50 29.26 -5.74 30.88
CA LEU A 50 30.33 -6.05 29.94
C LEU A 50 31.47 -6.87 30.59
N ARG A 51 31.87 -6.53 31.82
CA ARG A 51 32.86 -7.30 32.58
C ARG A 51 32.40 -8.74 32.82
N LEU A 52 31.13 -8.91 33.20
CA LEU A 52 30.53 -10.24 33.38
C LEU A 52 30.51 -11.04 32.08
N LEU A 53 30.09 -10.43 30.97
CA LEU A 53 30.09 -11.08 29.66
C LEU A 53 31.50 -11.47 29.20
N GLN A 54 32.49 -10.59 29.43
CA GLN A 54 33.89 -10.89 29.14
C GLN A 54 34.40 -12.08 29.95
N LYS A 55 34.10 -12.12 31.26
CA LYS A 55 34.45 -13.27 32.11
C LYS A 55 33.79 -14.57 31.64
N ARG A 56 32.51 -14.52 31.23
CA ARG A 56 31.81 -15.69 30.66
C ARG A 56 32.43 -16.14 29.35
N ALA A 57 32.82 -15.21 28.47
CA ALA A 57 33.48 -15.53 27.21
C ALA A 57 34.87 -16.15 27.42
N LEU A 58 35.65 -15.65 28.39
CA LEU A 58 36.96 -16.21 28.74
C LEU A 58 36.86 -17.62 29.34
N ASN A 59 35.85 -17.86 30.18
CA ASN A 59 35.63 -19.14 30.84
C ASN A 59 34.77 -20.11 30.01
N LYS A 60 34.58 -19.87 28.71
CA LYS A 60 33.74 -20.69 27.85
C LYS A 60 34.40 -22.06 27.60
N ASN A 61 33.66 -23.14 27.80
CA ASN A 61 34.10 -24.48 27.42
C ASN A 61 33.93 -24.67 25.90
N PRO A 62 35.00 -24.95 25.12
CA PRO A 62 34.87 -25.18 23.68
C PRO A 62 34.02 -26.41 23.32
N ASP A 63 33.93 -27.39 24.22
CA ASP A 63 33.21 -28.65 23.99
C ASP A 63 31.77 -28.62 24.55
N GLU A 64 31.25 -27.45 24.93
CA GLU A 64 29.87 -27.34 25.42
C GLU A 64 28.86 -27.68 24.33
N PHE A 65 27.89 -28.54 24.67
CA PHE A 65 26.79 -28.90 23.77
C PHE A 65 25.44 -28.69 24.46
N TYR A 66 24.61 -27.86 23.84
CA TYR A 66 23.20 -27.68 24.21
C TYR A 66 22.32 -28.16 23.05
N TYR A 67 21.21 -28.85 23.35
CA TYR A 67 20.29 -29.36 22.32
C TYR A 67 19.76 -28.25 21.39
N HIS A 68 19.63 -27.01 21.88
CA HIS A 68 19.23 -25.86 21.07
C HIS A 68 20.25 -25.46 19.99
N MET A 69 21.50 -25.94 20.07
CA MET A 69 22.49 -25.75 19.01
C MET A 69 22.13 -26.49 17.71
N ILE A 70 21.26 -27.51 17.78
CA ILE A 70 20.74 -28.22 16.59
C ILE A 70 19.80 -27.31 15.77
N ASN A 71 18.97 -26.53 16.48
CA ASN A 71 17.94 -25.68 15.87
C ASN A 71 18.41 -24.24 15.64
N SER A 72 19.69 -23.95 15.87
CA SER A 72 20.26 -22.62 15.70
C SER A 72 21.52 -22.66 14.84
N LYS A 73 21.90 -21.51 14.30
CA LYS A 73 23.11 -21.34 13.50
C LYS A 73 23.83 -20.06 13.94
N ILE A 74 25.15 -20.11 13.91
CA ILE A 74 25.97 -18.92 14.10
C ILE A 74 26.33 -18.41 12.71
N ASP A 75 25.90 -17.20 12.37
CA ASP A 75 26.26 -16.51 11.14
C ASP A 75 27.00 -15.23 11.48
N LYS A 76 28.21 -15.06 10.92
CA LYS A 76 29.11 -13.93 11.19
C LYS A 76 29.28 -13.62 12.69
N GLY A 77 29.35 -14.65 13.52
CA GLY A 77 29.52 -14.52 14.97
C GLY A 77 28.26 -14.13 15.76
N ARG A 78 27.09 -14.05 15.11
CA ARG A 78 25.79 -13.82 15.76
C ARG A 78 24.92 -15.06 15.68
N HIS A 79 24.28 -15.38 16.79
CA HIS A 79 23.35 -16.51 16.89
C HIS A 79 22.03 -16.16 16.20
N HIS A 80 21.56 -17.05 15.33
CA HIS A 80 20.28 -16.97 14.64
C HIS A 80 19.54 -18.29 14.83
N GLU A 81 18.26 -18.21 15.09
CA GLU A 81 17.39 -19.38 15.08
C GLU A 81 17.21 -19.88 13.63
N ARG A 82 17.13 -21.19 13.45
CA ARG A 82 16.71 -21.75 12.16
C ARG A 82 15.20 -21.60 12.10
N GLU A 83 14.70 -20.91 11.08
CA GLU A 83 13.28 -20.90 10.78
C GLU A 83 12.84 -22.34 10.49
N THR A 84 11.81 -22.81 11.19
CA THR A 84 11.18 -24.09 10.87
C THR A 84 10.58 -23.99 9.48
N GLU A 85 10.98 -24.88 8.58
CA GLU A 85 10.35 -24.96 7.25
C GLU A 85 8.86 -25.25 7.42
N GLN A 86 8.04 -24.64 6.56
CA GLN A 86 6.60 -24.81 6.61
C GLN A 86 6.25 -26.25 6.18
N GLU A 87 5.73 -27.06 7.10
CA GLU A 87 5.35 -28.47 6.90
C GLU A 87 4.04 -28.64 6.07
N ASP A 88 3.78 -27.75 5.12
CA ASP A 88 2.56 -27.85 4.31
C ASP A 88 2.70 -28.97 3.29
N THR A 89 1.74 -29.90 3.31
CA THR A 89 1.64 -30.93 2.28
C THR A 89 1.36 -30.29 0.91
N PRO A 90 1.79 -30.92 -0.21
CA PRO A 90 1.51 -30.41 -1.54
C PRO A 90 0.02 -30.19 -1.84
N GLU A 91 -0.87 -30.95 -1.19
CA GLU A 91 -2.33 -30.81 -1.31
C GLU A 91 -2.85 -29.58 -0.56
N GLN A 92 -2.36 -29.32 0.66
CA GLN A 92 -2.68 -28.10 1.40
C GLN A 92 -2.27 -26.84 0.63
N ILE A 93 -1.08 -26.85 0.03
CA ILE A 93 -0.59 -25.75 -0.82
C ILE A 93 -1.52 -25.50 -2.02
N GLN A 94 -2.00 -26.57 -2.68
CA GLN A 94 -2.94 -26.47 -3.79
C GLN A 94 -4.31 -25.92 -3.36
N LEU A 95 -4.78 -26.34 -2.19
CA LEU A 95 -6.02 -25.85 -1.60
C LEU A 95 -5.92 -24.35 -1.29
N MET A 96 -4.87 -23.91 -0.59
CA MET A 96 -4.62 -22.51 -0.27
C MET A 96 -4.60 -21.63 -1.53
N ARG A 97 -3.84 -22.03 -2.56
CA ARG A 97 -3.80 -21.30 -3.84
C ARG A 97 -5.15 -21.24 -4.54
N THR A 98 -5.97 -22.28 -4.40
CA THR A 98 -7.32 -22.29 -4.97
C THR A 98 -8.24 -21.33 -4.21
N GLN A 99 -8.10 -21.22 -2.89
CA GLN A 99 -8.80 -20.21 -2.08
C GLN A 99 -8.35 -18.78 -2.44
N ASP A 100 -7.04 -18.55 -2.58
CA ASP A 100 -6.49 -17.25 -2.99
C ASP A 100 -7.02 -16.81 -4.36
N LEU A 101 -7.02 -17.73 -5.34
CA LEU A 101 -7.56 -17.45 -6.67
C LEU A 101 -9.05 -17.07 -6.61
N LYS A 102 -9.85 -17.78 -5.80
CA LYS A 102 -11.27 -17.47 -5.59
C LYS A 102 -11.45 -16.09 -4.95
N TYR A 103 -10.64 -15.76 -3.94
CA TYR A 103 -10.67 -14.47 -3.27
C TYR A 103 -10.34 -13.33 -4.24
N ILE A 104 -9.29 -13.49 -5.04
CA ILE A 104 -8.89 -12.47 -6.03
C ILE A 104 -9.96 -12.30 -7.10
N ASN A 105 -10.57 -13.39 -7.58
CA ASN A 105 -11.69 -13.31 -8.52
C ASN A 105 -12.87 -12.55 -7.90
N LEU A 106 -13.22 -12.83 -6.64
CA LEU A 106 -14.27 -12.11 -5.93
C LEU A 106 -13.94 -10.61 -5.86
N LYS A 107 -12.72 -10.24 -5.45
CA LYS A 107 -12.30 -8.83 -5.39
C LYS A 107 -12.31 -8.16 -6.76
N ARG A 108 -11.85 -8.84 -7.80
CA ARG A 108 -11.90 -8.34 -9.16
C ARG A 108 -13.34 -8.08 -9.60
N THR A 109 -14.25 -9.04 -9.40
CA THR A 109 -15.67 -8.87 -9.78
C THR A 109 -16.36 -7.75 -9.00
N GLN A 110 -16.01 -7.55 -7.73
CA GLN A 110 -16.49 -6.42 -6.93
C GLN A 110 -16.01 -5.09 -7.52
N GLU A 111 -14.74 -4.98 -7.90
CA GLU A 111 -14.19 -3.79 -8.54
C GLU A 111 -14.82 -3.55 -9.92
N SER A 112 -14.97 -4.57 -10.77
CA SER A 112 -15.63 -4.47 -12.08
C SER A 112 -17.07 -3.94 -11.95
N LYS A 113 -17.88 -4.51 -11.04
CA LYS A 113 -19.25 -4.03 -10.79
C LYS A 113 -19.27 -2.58 -10.28
N LYS A 114 -18.29 -2.18 -9.48
CA LYS A 114 -18.22 -0.80 -8.99
C LYS A 114 -17.77 0.17 -10.09
N ILE A 115 -16.89 -0.26 -10.99
CA ILE A 115 -16.52 0.48 -12.21
C ILE A 115 -17.75 0.66 -13.09
N GLU A 116 -18.50 -0.40 -13.38
CA GLU A 116 -19.74 -0.36 -14.19
C GLU A 116 -20.77 0.62 -13.59
N ARG A 117 -21.01 0.56 -12.28
CA ARG A 117 -21.92 1.50 -11.59
C ARG A 117 -21.44 2.95 -11.68
N LEU A 118 -20.15 3.20 -11.49
CA LEU A 118 -19.58 4.55 -11.61
C LEU A 118 -19.65 5.05 -13.06
N GLN A 119 -19.39 4.19 -14.04
CA GLN A 119 -19.49 4.53 -15.46
C GLN A 119 -20.94 4.84 -15.85
N ALA A 120 -21.92 4.08 -15.34
CA ALA A 120 -23.33 4.35 -15.58
C ALA A 120 -23.79 5.70 -14.98
N GLN A 121 -23.24 6.09 -13.82
CA GLN A 121 -23.54 7.37 -13.19
C GLN A 121 -22.83 8.56 -13.86
N LEU A 122 -21.64 8.34 -14.45
CA LEU A 122 -20.84 9.38 -15.09
C LEU A 122 -21.16 9.47 -16.58
N HIS A 123 -21.94 10.47 -16.98
CA HIS A 123 -22.37 10.66 -18.37
C HIS A 123 -21.28 11.10 -19.38
N LEU A 124 -19.98 11.03 -19.02
CA LEU A 124 -18.80 11.44 -19.83
C LEU A 124 -18.83 12.84 -20.50
N SER A 125 -19.87 13.64 -20.27
CA SER A 125 -20.15 14.91 -20.96
C SER A 125 -19.12 16.02 -20.72
N SER A 126 -18.32 15.91 -19.66
CA SER A 126 -17.34 16.92 -19.25
C SER A 126 -15.89 16.58 -19.62
N VAL A 127 -15.65 15.37 -20.11
CA VAL A 127 -14.34 15.02 -20.64
C VAL A 127 -14.36 15.48 -22.09
N ASN A 128 -13.40 16.31 -22.51
CA ASN A 128 -13.16 16.65 -23.90
C ASN A 128 -12.75 15.40 -24.69
N HIS A 129 -13.63 14.40 -24.75
CA HIS A 129 -13.59 13.39 -25.76
C HIS A 129 -14.02 14.13 -27.02
N GLN A 130 -13.06 14.43 -27.88
CA GLN A 130 -13.32 14.74 -29.28
C GLN A 130 -13.89 13.48 -29.94
N VAL A 131 -15.07 13.02 -29.50
CA VAL A 131 -15.84 12.04 -30.26
C VAL A 131 -16.16 12.77 -31.55
N LYS A 132 -15.58 12.30 -32.66
CA LYS A 132 -15.94 12.81 -33.99
C LYS A 132 -17.42 12.51 -34.17
N ASN A 133 -18.27 13.51 -33.93
CA ASN A 133 -19.70 13.39 -34.11
C ASN A 133 -19.96 13.07 -35.58
N LYS A 134 -20.77 12.05 -35.85
CA LYS A 134 -21.15 11.62 -37.20
C LYS A 134 -22.54 12.14 -37.58
N HIS A 135 -23.02 13.21 -36.95
CA HIS A 135 -24.30 13.82 -37.30
C HIS A 135 -24.25 14.33 -38.74
N ILE A 136 -25.08 13.75 -39.60
CA ILE A 136 -25.21 14.10 -41.03
C ILE A 136 -26.56 14.78 -41.18
N TYR A 137 -26.56 16.04 -41.62
CA TYR A 137 -27.78 16.81 -41.90
C TYR A 137 -28.19 16.63 -43.37
N PHE A 138 -29.47 16.33 -43.61
CA PHE A 138 -30.04 16.23 -44.94
C PHE A 138 -30.96 17.45 -45.20
N PRO A 139 -30.58 18.37 -46.11
CA PRO A 139 -31.41 19.52 -46.44
C PRO A 139 -32.68 19.10 -47.20
N LYS A 140 -33.78 19.83 -46.98
CA LYS A 140 -35.10 19.56 -47.59
C LYS A 140 -35.16 19.94 -49.08
N ASN A 141 -34.31 20.86 -49.52
CA ASN A 141 -34.19 21.30 -50.92
C ASN A 141 -32.78 20.98 -51.45
N HIS A 142 -32.65 20.69 -52.74
CA HIS A 142 -31.39 20.36 -53.44
C HIS A 142 -30.42 21.55 -53.62
N GLU A 143 -30.54 22.60 -52.80
CA GLU A 143 -29.61 23.73 -52.84
C GLU A 143 -28.34 23.43 -52.04
N LYS A 144 -27.20 23.96 -52.53
CA LYS A 144 -25.88 23.71 -51.96
C LYS A 144 -25.83 24.25 -50.52
N VAL A 145 -25.56 23.36 -49.58
CA VAL A 145 -25.43 23.66 -48.15
C VAL A 145 -24.15 24.43 -47.91
N ASP A 146 -24.25 25.74 -47.69
CA ASP A 146 -23.20 26.48 -47.01
C ASP A 146 -23.03 25.87 -45.61
N GLN A 147 -21.78 25.65 -45.18
CA GLN A 147 -21.42 25.00 -43.92
C GLN A 147 -21.84 25.77 -42.64
N LYS A 148 -22.81 26.69 -42.75
CA LYS A 148 -23.28 27.60 -41.69
C LYS A 148 -24.51 27.08 -40.93
N ASN A 149 -24.92 25.82 -41.11
CA ASN A 149 -26.08 25.28 -40.37
C ASN A 149 -25.83 25.08 -38.87
N GLY A 150 -24.57 25.14 -38.40
CA GLY A 150 -24.29 25.24 -36.96
C GLY A 150 -24.81 26.53 -36.32
N ALA A 151 -25.12 27.58 -37.12
CA ALA A 151 -25.64 28.84 -36.62
C ALA A 151 -27.10 28.75 -36.15
N GLN A 152 -27.94 27.92 -36.79
CA GLN A 152 -29.35 27.76 -36.41
C GLN A 152 -29.51 27.05 -35.06
N ASP A 153 -28.67 26.04 -34.79
CA ASP A 153 -28.62 25.38 -33.48
C ASP A 153 -28.08 26.31 -32.38
N LEU A 154 -27.12 27.20 -32.72
CA LEU A 154 -26.60 28.21 -31.79
C LEU A 154 -27.63 29.30 -31.49
N GLU A 155 -28.41 29.73 -32.49
CA GLU A 155 -29.54 30.65 -32.32
C GLU A 155 -30.65 30.01 -31.47
N PHE A 156 -30.97 28.72 -31.69
CA PHE A 156 -31.90 27.98 -30.84
C PHE A 156 -31.41 27.92 -29.39
N LEU A 157 -30.13 27.59 -29.15
CA LEU A 157 -29.54 27.58 -27.80
C LEU A 157 -29.52 28.97 -27.15
N ALA A 158 -29.35 30.05 -27.92
CA ALA A 158 -29.40 31.41 -27.43
C ALA A 158 -30.83 31.84 -27.02
N ASN A 159 -31.85 31.26 -27.65
CA ASN A 159 -33.26 31.53 -27.40
C ASN A 159 -33.89 30.61 -26.33
N VAL A 160 -33.18 29.58 -25.87
CA VAL A 160 -33.62 28.72 -24.77
C VAL A 160 -33.32 29.42 -23.45
N GLU A 161 -34.38 29.85 -22.76
CA GLU A 161 -34.27 30.33 -21.38
C GLU A 161 -33.74 29.18 -20.49
N LEU A 162 -32.52 29.34 -20.02
CA LEU A 162 -31.94 28.41 -19.06
C LEU A 162 -32.64 28.63 -17.71
N PRO A 163 -32.99 27.57 -16.97
CA PRO A 163 -33.49 27.73 -15.62
C PRO A 163 -32.44 28.43 -14.74
N ASP A 164 -32.88 29.25 -13.79
CA ASP A 164 -31.99 29.90 -12.81
C ASP A 164 -31.28 28.83 -11.97
N VAL A 165 -30.02 28.54 -12.30
CA VAL A 165 -29.19 27.58 -11.58
C VAL A 165 -28.29 28.33 -10.61
N ASP A 166 -28.34 27.95 -9.33
CA ASP A 166 -27.41 28.45 -8.34
C ASP A 166 -25.95 28.08 -8.70
N VAL A 167 -25.11 29.12 -8.86
CA VAL A 167 -23.71 29.02 -9.25
C VAL A 167 -22.89 28.28 -8.19
N GLU A 168 -23.27 28.39 -6.91
CA GLU A 168 -22.57 27.71 -5.83
C GLU A 168 -22.85 26.20 -5.85
N ALA A 169 -24.12 25.80 -5.99
CA ALA A 169 -24.51 24.42 -6.23
C ALA A 169 -23.79 23.80 -7.45
N LEU A 170 -23.64 24.54 -8.55
CA LEU A 170 -22.92 24.08 -9.75
C LEU A 170 -21.44 23.78 -9.46
N LYS A 171 -20.77 24.64 -8.68
CA LYS A 171 -19.37 24.44 -8.26
C LYS A 171 -19.22 23.18 -7.41
N GLU A 172 -20.16 22.93 -6.50
CA GLU A 172 -20.16 21.71 -5.69
C GLU A 172 -20.34 20.44 -6.54
N VAL A 173 -21.30 20.46 -7.47
CA VAL A 173 -21.54 19.35 -8.39
C VAL A 173 -20.32 19.06 -9.24
N SER A 174 -19.63 20.10 -9.72
CA SER A 174 -18.37 19.97 -10.48
C SER A 174 -17.26 19.33 -9.63
N LYS A 175 -17.11 19.74 -8.36
CA LYS A 175 -16.17 19.12 -7.40
C LYS A 175 -16.49 17.64 -7.16
N LYS A 176 -17.76 17.31 -6.89
CA LYS A 176 -18.23 15.92 -6.69
C LYS A 176 -17.95 15.07 -7.93
N ARG A 177 -18.24 15.60 -9.12
CA ARG A 177 -17.97 14.95 -10.41
C ARG A 177 -16.47 14.69 -10.62
N LYS A 178 -15.60 15.67 -10.33
CA LYS A 178 -14.14 15.50 -10.40
C LYS A 178 -13.66 14.38 -9.48
N HIS A 179 -14.19 14.32 -8.25
CA HIS A 179 -13.86 13.26 -7.31
C HIS A 179 -14.25 11.87 -7.84
N MET A 180 -15.46 11.74 -8.40
CA MET A 180 -15.93 10.48 -9.01
C MET A 180 -15.04 10.02 -10.17
N TYR A 181 -14.56 10.92 -11.03
CA TYR A 181 -13.62 10.55 -12.10
C TYR A 181 -12.27 10.09 -11.56
N ILE A 182 -11.74 10.74 -10.51
CA ILE A 182 -10.50 10.32 -9.85
C ILE A 182 -10.67 8.92 -9.23
N GLU A 183 -11.81 8.70 -8.58
CA GLU A 183 -12.18 7.42 -7.99
C GLU A 183 -12.30 6.32 -9.05
N LEU A 184 -12.99 6.59 -10.16
CA LEU A 184 -13.10 5.67 -11.30
C LEU A 184 -11.71 5.31 -11.84
N GLY A 185 -10.84 6.31 -12.04
CA GLY A 185 -9.47 6.08 -12.52
C GLY A 185 -8.65 5.18 -11.59
N LYS A 186 -8.79 5.36 -10.26
CA LYS A 186 -8.14 4.49 -9.27
C LYS A 186 -8.68 3.06 -9.32
N ARG A 187 -10.00 2.88 -9.46
CA ARG A 187 -10.61 1.55 -9.55
C ARG A 187 -10.22 0.81 -10.82
N VAL A 188 -10.18 1.49 -11.97
CA VAL A 188 -9.71 0.90 -13.23
C VAL A 188 -8.26 0.43 -13.11
N LYS A 189 -7.39 1.20 -12.44
CA LYS A 189 -6.01 0.75 -12.17
C LYS A 189 -5.98 -0.49 -11.28
N ARG A 190 -6.77 -0.50 -10.20
CA ARG A 190 -6.87 -1.64 -9.28
C ARG A 190 -7.42 -2.90 -9.95
N GLU A 191 -8.41 -2.79 -10.83
CA GLU A 191 -8.94 -3.93 -11.59
C GLU A 191 -7.85 -4.53 -12.49
N LYS A 192 -7.05 -3.69 -13.15
CA LYS A 192 -5.91 -4.15 -13.97
C LYS A 192 -4.88 -4.89 -13.12
N GLU A 193 -4.51 -4.36 -11.96
CA GLU A 193 -3.59 -5.03 -11.02
C GLU A 193 -4.13 -6.40 -10.58
N LEU A 194 -5.40 -6.47 -10.17
CA LEU A 194 -6.06 -7.72 -9.78
C LEU A 194 -6.12 -8.71 -10.95
N SER A 195 -6.37 -8.24 -12.17
CA SER A 195 -6.36 -9.06 -13.38
C SER A 195 -4.98 -9.68 -13.64
N VAL A 196 -3.90 -8.91 -13.48
CA VAL A 196 -2.53 -9.41 -13.64
C VAL A 196 -2.20 -10.46 -12.58
N ILE A 197 -2.58 -10.22 -11.32
CA ILE A 197 -2.36 -11.20 -10.23
C ILE A 197 -3.15 -12.48 -10.49
N GLN A 198 -4.43 -12.36 -10.86
CA GLN A 198 -5.28 -13.50 -11.21
C GLN A 198 -4.63 -14.36 -12.30
N GLN A 199 -4.19 -13.74 -13.40
CA GLN A 199 -3.52 -14.44 -14.50
C GLN A 199 -2.24 -15.15 -14.04
N LYS A 200 -1.41 -14.49 -13.23
CA LYS A 200 -0.17 -15.08 -12.67
C LYS A 200 -0.47 -16.33 -11.84
N ILE A 201 -1.46 -16.28 -10.96
CA ILE A 201 -1.85 -17.42 -10.10
C ILE A 201 -2.45 -18.54 -10.94
N GLN A 202 -3.31 -18.22 -11.91
CA GLN A 202 -3.87 -19.19 -12.85
C GLN A 202 -2.77 -19.93 -13.62
N ILE A 203 -1.82 -19.21 -14.18
CA ILE A 203 -0.69 -19.81 -14.93
C ILE A 203 0.15 -20.69 -14.00
N LYS A 204 0.45 -20.24 -12.78
CA LYS A 204 1.19 -21.05 -11.80
C LYS A 204 0.45 -22.36 -11.49
N LYS A 205 -0.86 -22.29 -11.27
CA LYS A 205 -1.72 -23.48 -11.07
C LYS A 205 -1.69 -24.42 -12.29
N HIS A 206 -1.75 -23.88 -13.50
CA HIS A 206 -1.68 -24.69 -14.73
C HIS A 206 -0.32 -25.37 -14.94
N LEU A 207 0.78 -24.75 -14.51
CA LEU A 207 2.14 -25.31 -14.58
C LEU A 207 2.38 -26.46 -13.59
N GLU A 208 1.61 -26.51 -12.51
CA GLU A 208 1.76 -27.52 -11.46
C GLU A 208 1.08 -28.85 -11.79
N ASN A 209 0.13 -28.86 -12.73
CA ASN A 209 -0.56 -30.05 -13.20
C ASN A 209 0.36 -30.91 -14.10
N LYS A 210 1.38 -31.52 -13.49
CA LYS A 210 2.44 -32.30 -14.16
C LYS A 210 2.06 -33.74 -14.50
N LYS A 211 0.92 -34.24 -14.01
CA LYS A 211 0.67 -35.69 -13.98
C LYS A 211 0.71 -36.35 -15.37
N ASN A 212 0.38 -35.67 -16.47
CA ASN A 212 0.41 -36.24 -17.84
C ASN A 212 0.55 -35.16 -18.95
N THR A 213 1.26 -34.06 -18.71
CA THR A 213 1.40 -33.00 -19.74
C THR A 213 2.85 -32.64 -20.00
N LEU A 214 3.21 -32.51 -21.27
CA LEU A 214 4.52 -32.01 -21.67
C LEU A 214 4.71 -30.57 -21.16
N LYS A 215 5.92 -30.29 -20.67
CA LYS A 215 6.26 -28.97 -20.13
C LYS A 215 6.05 -27.91 -21.21
N PRO A 216 5.22 -26.88 -20.96
CA PRO A 216 4.96 -25.85 -21.97
C PRO A 216 6.20 -24.96 -22.17
N THR A 217 6.33 -24.45 -23.40
CA THR A 217 7.42 -23.52 -23.76
C THR A 217 7.03 -22.10 -23.36
N ARG A 218 7.94 -21.37 -22.71
CA ARG A 218 7.68 -19.98 -22.30
C ARG A 218 7.93 -19.06 -23.49
N VAL A 219 6.88 -18.39 -23.97
CA VAL A 219 6.96 -17.46 -25.12
C VAL A 219 7.29 -16.05 -24.65
N LYS A 220 6.68 -15.58 -23.55
CA LYS A 220 6.95 -14.27 -22.96
C LYS A 220 7.25 -14.39 -21.47
N LYS A 221 8.27 -13.65 -21.02
CA LYS A 221 8.57 -13.49 -19.59
C LYS A 221 7.47 -12.66 -18.92
N GLY A 222 7.17 -12.97 -17.67
CA GLY A 222 6.26 -12.17 -16.85
C GLY A 222 6.99 -10.95 -16.27
N TYR A 223 6.29 -9.82 -16.22
CA TYR A 223 6.78 -8.57 -15.64
C TYR A 223 5.87 -8.14 -14.48
N LYS A 224 6.08 -6.96 -13.91
CA LYS A 224 5.21 -6.42 -12.86
C LYS A 224 3.77 -6.32 -13.36
N ASP A 225 3.59 -5.77 -14.56
CA ASP A 225 2.28 -5.41 -15.13
C ASP A 225 1.69 -6.48 -16.07
N SER A 226 2.37 -7.62 -16.25
CA SER A 226 1.91 -8.68 -17.15
C SER A 226 2.27 -10.07 -16.66
N ALA A 227 1.36 -11.03 -16.88
CA ALA A 227 1.59 -12.43 -16.58
C ALA A 227 2.47 -13.09 -17.66
N PRO A 228 3.29 -14.11 -17.31
CA PRO A 228 4.10 -14.85 -18.29
C PRO A 228 3.21 -15.65 -19.25
N VAL A 229 3.56 -15.66 -20.54
CA VAL A 229 2.78 -16.40 -21.55
C VAL A 229 3.52 -17.69 -21.90
N TYR A 230 2.77 -18.80 -21.83
CA TYR A 230 3.25 -20.14 -22.15
C TYR A 230 2.49 -20.70 -23.36
N LYS A 231 3.18 -21.48 -24.18
CA LYS A 231 2.60 -22.23 -25.29
C LYS A 231 2.65 -23.72 -24.94
N TRP A 232 1.48 -24.31 -24.75
CA TRP A 232 1.33 -25.75 -24.57
C TRP A 232 1.43 -26.44 -25.93
N LYS A 233 2.01 -27.64 -25.95
CA LYS A 233 1.96 -28.51 -27.13
C LYS A 233 0.50 -28.92 -27.35
N TYR A 234 0.07 -28.95 -28.61
CA TYR A 234 -1.26 -29.44 -28.94
C TYR A 234 -1.32 -30.95 -28.70
N GLU A 235 -1.98 -31.33 -27.62
CA GLU A 235 -2.16 -32.71 -27.19
C GLU A 235 -3.53 -32.85 -26.52
N ARG A 236 -4.29 -33.88 -26.92
CA ARG A 236 -5.57 -34.19 -26.30
C ARG A 236 -5.31 -34.83 -24.95
N LYS A 237 -5.90 -34.25 -23.88
CA LYS A 237 -5.95 -34.90 -22.58
C LYS A 237 -6.75 -36.20 -22.72
N ARG A 238 -6.13 -37.32 -22.34
CA ARG A 238 -6.81 -38.61 -22.21
C ARG A 238 -7.65 -38.61 -20.95
#